data_AF-F7UZR3-F1
#
_entry.id   AF-F7UZR3-F1
#
_cell.length_a   1.000
_cell.length_b   1.000
_cell.length_c   1.000
_cell.angle_alpha   90.00
_cell.angle_beta   90.00
_cell.angle_gamma   90.00
#
_symmetry.space_group_name_H-M   'P 1'
#
loop_
_entity.id
_entity.type
_entity.pdbx_description
1 polymer ?
#
loop_
_entity_poly.entity_id
_entity_poly.type
_entity_poly.pdbx_seq_one_letter_code
_entity_poly.pdbx_strand_id
1 'polypeptide(L)'
;MTVEKPYSDIPNEGEQEPLLKKDKKSQKKDLKHSHKKLFAGVGVLAVILAVAGAGFWVWHEQPSFCDALCHYPMNTYVDNYSEGDGMARIHAEAGVTCLECHPASISQQVSEAFTWVTGDFKNELDMIEYDNATCLTCHISMEFQASKTDMLEKNPHADAHQVLQCTDCHRSHRDQNDYCAQCHDNGDMRMLTFPPEGHELIDEPKE
;
A
#
# COMPACT_ATOMS: atom_id res chain seq x y z
N MET A 1 -12.24 -78.83 2.20
CA MET A 1 -13.57 -79.37 2.54
C MET A 1 -14.59 -78.64 1.68
N THR A 2 -15.44 -79.40 0.98
CA THR A 2 -16.46 -78.93 0.01
C THR A 2 -17.87 -79.01 0.64
N VAL A 3 -18.93 -78.89 -0.18
CA VAL A 3 -20.39 -78.81 0.13
C VAL A 3 -20.83 -77.35 0.35
N GLU A 4 -21.46 -76.62 -0.59
CA GLU A 4 -22.68 -76.81 -1.42
C GLU A 4 -24.04 -76.46 -0.74
N LYS A 5 -24.70 -75.41 -1.29
CA LYS A 5 -26.17 -75.25 -1.53
C LYS A 5 -27.16 -75.13 -0.34
N PRO A 6 -28.44 -74.72 -0.58
CA PRO A 6 -28.99 -73.89 -1.68
C PRO A 6 -29.96 -72.76 -1.22
N TYR A 7 -30.53 -72.08 -2.24
CA TYR A 7 -31.56 -71.05 -2.25
C TYR A 7 -32.98 -71.54 -1.85
N SER A 8 -33.71 -70.70 -1.11
CA SER A 8 -35.17 -70.75 -0.81
C SER A 8 -35.52 -69.52 0.08
N ASP A 9 -36.65 -68.80 0.02
CA ASP A 9 -37.66 -68.52 -1.02
C ASP A 9 -38.42 -67.20 -0.63
N ILE A 10 -39.37 -66.72 -1.44
CA ILE A 10 -40.26 -65.57 -1.13
C ILE A 10 -41.73 -65.95 -1.39
N PRO A 11 -42.63 -65.70 -0.44
CA PRO A 11 -43.87 -64.97 -0.73
C PRO A 11 -44.24 -64.00 0.42
N ASN A 12 -45.29 -63.18 0.35
CA ASN A 12 -45.86 -62.34 -0.71
C ASN A 12 -46.90 -61.42 -0.01
N GLU A 13 -47.20 -60.26 -0.61
CA GLU A 13 -48.42 -59.45 -0.45
C GLU A 13 -49.26 -59.54 0.85
N GLY A 14 -49.26 -58.42 1.58
CA GLY A 14 -50.51 -57.66 1.76
C GLY A 14 -51.35 -57.93 3.02
N GLU A 15 -51.34 -56.95 3.92
CA GLU A 15 -52.55 -56.54 4.65
C GLU A 15 -52.54 -55.01 4.83
N GLN A 16 -53.64 -54.36 4.44
CA GLN A 16 -53.86 -52.92 4.60
C GLN A 16 -54.59 -52.65 5.92
N GLU A 17 -54.56 -51.39 6.37
CA GLU A 17 -55.24 -50.91 7.60
C GLU A 17 -56.75 -51.26 7.63
N PRO A 18 -57.40 -51.03 8.79
CA PRO A 18 -58.18 -49.79 8.80
C PRO A 18 -58.12 -48.94 10.08
N LEU A 19 -57.79 -47.65 9.85
CA LEU A 19 -58.54 -46.48 10.32
C LEU A 19 -58.70 -46.24 11.84
N LEU A 20 -58.10 -45.13 12.30
CA LEU A 20 -58.96 -44.01 12.73
C LEU A 20 -58.30 -42.63 12.49
N LYS A 21 -58.99 -41.77 11.73
CA LYS A 21 -58.61 -40.37 11.49
C LYS A 21 -58.93 -39.50 12.71
N LYS A 22 -58.04 -38.57 13.07
CA LYS A 22 -58.22 -37.22 13.69
C LYS A 22 -56.87 -36.79 14.31
N ASP A 23 -56.39 -35.55 14.22
CA ASP A 23 -56.93 -34.34 13.60
C ASP A 23 -55.80 -33.45 13.03
N LYS A 24 -56.07 -32.79 11.90
CA LYS A 24 -55.24 -31.68 11.40
C LYS A 24 -55.50 -30.43 12.26
N LYS A 25 -54.79 -30.26 13.38
CA LYS A 25 -54.82 -28.96 14.10
C LYS A 25 -53.47 -28.52 14.65
N SER A 26 -52.92 -27.51 13.99
CA SER A 26 -52.08 -26.46 14.59
C SER A 26 -50.75 -26.86 15.27
N GLN A 27 -49.71 -27.08 14.47
CA GLN A 27 -48.38 -26.53 14.77
C GLN A 27 -47.79 -25.77 13.57
N LYS A 28 -48.42 -24.65 13.19
CA LYS A 28 -47.67 -23.52 12.62
C LYS A 28 -47.02 -22.76 13.78
N LYS A 29 -45.86 -23.21 14.24
CA LYS A 29 -44.96 -22.42 15.11
C LYS A 29 -43.88 -21.77 14.25
N ASP A 30 -44.17 -20.54 13.84
CA ASP A 30 -43.21 -19.45 13.64
C ASP A 30 -41.86 -19.70 12.95
N LEU A 31 -41.90 -20.06 11.67
CA LEU A 31 -40.81 -19.75 10.73
C LEU A 31 -40.61 -18.22 10.49
N LYS A 32 -41.49 -17.38 11.05
CA LYS A 32 -41.52 -15.92 10.82
C LYS A 32 -40.39 -15.15 11.52
N HIS A 33 -39.59 -15.79 12.38
CA HIS A 33 -38.52 -15.15 13.14
C HIS A 33 -37.09 -15.35 12.58
N SER A 34 -36.94 -16.18 11.53
CA SER A 34 -35.63 -16.47 10.90
C SER A 34 -35.11 -15.29 10.08
N HIS A 35 -35.95 -14.78 9.16
CA HIS A 35 -35.53 -13.73 8.21
C HIS A 35 -35.03 -12.45 8.88
N LYS A 36 -35.64 -12.00 10.00
CA LYS A 36 -35.16 -10.79 10.70
C LYS A 36 -33.74 -10.94 11.25
N LYS A 37 -33.37 -12.13 11.75
CA LYS A 37 -32.01 -12.42 12.24
C LYS A 37 -31.03 -12.59 11.09
N LEU A 38 -31.45 -13.19 9.97
CA LEU A 38 -30.66 -13.27 8.73
C LEU A 38 -30.40 -11.88 8.13
N PHE A 39 -31.42 -11.03 8.00
CA PHE A 39 -31.24 -9.66 7.49
C PHE A 39 -30.39 -8.80 8.43
N ALA A 40 -30.52 -8.95 9.76
CA ALA A 40 -29.62 -8.31 10.71
C ALA A 40 -28.17 -8.81 10.54
N GLY A 41 -27.96 -10.12 10.40
CA GLY A 41 -26.62 -10.70 10.19
C GLY A 41 -25.98 -10.26 8.88
N VAL A 42 -26.73 -10.26 7.77
CA VAL A 42 -26.28 -9.78 6.46
C VAL A 42 -26.00 -8.27 6.49
N GLY A 43 -26.85 -7.47 7.17
CA GLY A 43 -26.62 -6.04 7.35
C GLY A 43 -25.35 -5.75 8.15
N VAL A 44 -25.13 -6.47 9.25
CA VAL A 44 -23.89 -6.37 10.05
C VAL A 44 -22.67 -6.78 9.23
N LEU A 45 -22.74 -7.88 8.48
CA LEU A 45 -21.64 -8.32 7.62
C LEU A 45 -21.31 -7.28 6.53
N ALA A 46 -22.33 -6.71 5.89
CA ALA A 46 -22.15 -5.66 4.88
C ALA A 46 -21.50 -4.39 5.47
N VAL A 47 -21.89 -3.99 6.69
CA VAL A 47 -21.25 -2.87 7.41
C VAL A 47 -19.80 -3.19 7.77
N ILE A 48 -19.51 -4.40 8.26
CA ILE A 48 -18.13 -4.83 8.57
C ILE A 48 -17.25 -4.78 7.31
N LEU A 49 -17.74 -5.31 6.18
CA LEU A 49 -17.01 -5.29 4.91
C LEU A 49 -16.81 -3.85 4.38
N ALA A 50 -17.80 -2.97 4.53
CA ALA A 50 -17.66 -1.56 4.14
C ALA A 50 -16.62 -0.82 4.99
N VAL A 51 -16.62 -1.02 6.32
CA VAL A 51 -15.64 -0.41 7.24
C VAL A 51 -14.24 -0.98 6.98
N ALA A 52 -14.11 -2.30 6.80
CA ALA A 52 -12.84 -2.93 6.47
C ALA A 52 -12.30 -2.46 5.11
N GLY A 53 -13.15 -2.33 4.09
CA GLY A 53 -12.77 -1.82 2.78
C GLY A 53 -12.31 -0.36 2.82
N ALA A 54 -13.00 0.51 3.56
CA ALA A 54 -12.58 1.90 3.75
C ALA A 54 -11.28 2.02 4.55
N GLY A 55 -11.12 1.22 5.61
CA GLY A 55 -9.88 1.16 6.39
C GLY A 55 -8.70 0.63 5.57
N PHE A 56 -8.91 -0.40 4.75
CA PHE A 56 -7.90 -0.93 3.82
C PHE A 56 -7.54 0.09 2.74
N TRP A 57 -8.51 0.84 2.21
CA TRP A 57 -8.26 1.90 1.23
C TRP A 57 -7.31 2.98 1.78
N VAL A 58 -7.60 3.51 2.97
CA VAL A 58 -6.71 4.50 3.60
C VAL A 58 -5.35 3.89 3.97
N TRP A 59 -5.34 2.65 4.44
CA TRP A 59 -4.11 1.99 4.90
C TRP A 59 -3.16 1.63 3.76
N HIS A 60 -3.63 1.26 2.56
CA HIS A 60 -2.75 0.86 1.46
C HIS A 60 -1.89 1.99 0.89
N GLU A 61 -2.21 3.24 1.21
CA GLU A 61 -1.42 4.43 0.83
C GLU A 61 -0.32 4.75 1.87
N GLN A 62 -0.29 4.04 3.02
CA GLN A 62 0.60 4.33 4.14
C GLN A 62 1.89 3.50 4.09
N PRO A 63 3.04 4.04 4.56
CA PRO A 63 4.32 3.29 4.61
C PRO A 63 4.24 1.93 5.32
N SER A 64 3.38 1.83 6.35
CA SER A 64 3.17 0.56 7.09
C SER A 64 2.54 -0.57 6.27
N PHE A 65 1.88 -0.28 5.14
CA PHE A 65 1.44 -1.29 4.18
C PHE A 65 2.63 -1.85 3.41
N CYS A 66 3.54 -0.98 2.96
CA CYS A 66 4.75 -1.35 2.22
C CYS A 66 5.70 -2.19 3.07
N ASP A 67 5.79 -1.93 4.38
CA ASP A 67 6.44 -2.85 5.31
C ASP A 67 5.66 -4.17 5.43
N ALA A 68 4.44 -4.15 5.98
CA ALA A 68 3.74 -5.37 6.39
C ALA A 68 3.32 -6.33 5.27
N LEU A 69 3.07 -5.84 4.05
CA LEU A 69 2.60 -6.65 2.91
C LEU A 69 3.59 -6.70 1.73
N CYS A 70 4.48 -5.72 1.60
CA CYS A 70 5.56 -5.74 0.60
C CYS A 70 6.95 -6.01 1.23
N HIS A 71 6.98 -6.57 2.45
CA HIS A 71 8.19 -7.10 3.11
C HIS A 71 9.08 -7.84 2.10
N TYR A 72 10.33 -7.36 2.01
CA TYR A 72 11.39 -7.77 1.09
C TYR A 72 11.00 -7.80 -0.40
N PRO A 73 11.60 -6.97 -1.27
CA PRO A 73 12.80 -6.13 -1.04
C PRO A 73 12.52 -4.73 -0.45
N MET A 74 11.25 -4.35 -0.20
CA MET A 74 10.88 -2.95 0.08
C MET A 74 11.32 -2.44 1.47
N ASN A 75 11.55 -3.32 2.45
CA ASN A 75 11.79 -2.96 3.85
C ASN A 75 12.95 -1.95 4.02
N THR A 76 14.09 -2.17 3.37
CA THR A 76 15.27 -1.27 3.47
C THR A 76 14.95 0.16 3.00
N TYR A 77 14.02 0.31 2.05
CA TYR A 77 13.59 1.62 1.54
C TYR A 77 12.59 2.30 2.48
N VAL A 78 11.75 1.53 3.19
CA VAL A 78 10.87 2.03 4.25
C VAL A 78 11.68 2.45 5.49
N ASP A 79 12.69 1.67 5.85
CA ASP A 79 13.66 2.01 6.91
C ASP A 79 14.38 3.33 6.55
N ASN A 80 14.91 3.45 5.32
CA ASN A 80 15.59 4.67 4.88
C ASN A 80 14.63 5.87 4.70
N TYR A 81 13.37 5.64 4.35
CA TYR A 81 12.32 6.67 4.35
C TYR A 81 11.99 7.16 5.77
N SER A 82 12.14 6.31 6.80
CA SER A 82 11.81 6.68 8.18
C SER A 82 12.99 7.27 8.94
N GLU A 83 14.21 6.76 8.72
CA GLU A 83 15.39 7.01 9.55
C GLU A 83 16.66 7.37 8.75
N GLY A 84 16.60 7.39 7.42
CA GLY A 84 17.78 7.50 6.55
C GLY A 84 18.32 8.90 6.27
N ASP A 85 19.53 8.96 5.73
CA ASP A 85 20.24 10.20 5.35
C ASP A 85 19.83 10.77 3.98
N GLY A 86 18.85 10.16 3.30
CA GLY A 86 18.35 10.62 2.00
C GLY A 86 17.20 11.63 2.08
N MET A 87 16.78 12.19 0.94
CA MET A 87 15.61 13.09 0.88
C MET A 87 14.31 12.43 1.31
N ALA A 88 14.21 11.09 1.27
CA ALA A 88 13.01 10.34 1.64
C ALA A 88 12.58 10.63 3.10
N ARG A 89 13.53 10.72 4.05
CA ARG A 89 13.22 11.06 5.44
C ARG A 89 12.66 12.48 5.60
N ILE A 90 13.20 13.47 4.90
CA ILE A 90 12.67 14.85 4.96
C ILE A 90 11.25 14.91 4.41
N HIS A 91 10.97 14.14 3.36
CA HIS A 91 9.62 14.04 2.80
C HIS A 91 8.67 13.32 3.76
N ALA A 92 9.13 12.27 4.46
CA ALA A 92 8.38 11.62 5.53
C ALA A 92 8.06 12.57 6.70
N GLU A 93 9.04 13.38 7.13
CA GLU A 93 8.87 14.43 8.15
C GLU A 93 7.88 15.52 7.70
N ALA A 94 7.81 15.81 6.39
CA ALA A 94 6.81 16.69 5.78
C ALA A 94 5.45 16.00 5.52
N GLY A 95 5.27 14.74 5.94
CA GLY A 95 4.03 13.98 5.79
C GLY A 95 3.79 13.38 4.40
N VAL A 96 4.75 13.45 3.49
CA VAL A 96 4.67 12.91 2.12
C VAL A 96 4.89 11.41 2.12
N THR A 97 3.89 10.67 1.66
CA THR A 97 3.85 9.20 1.62
C THR A 97 4.54 8.59 0.39
N CYS A 98 4.76 7.28 0.41
CA CYS A 98 5.45 6.56 -0.66
C CYS A 98 4.79 6.76 -2.04
N LEU A 99 3.45 6.72 -2.11
CA LEU A 99 2.72 6.76 -3.38
C LEU A 99 2.65 8.16 -4.02
N GLU A 100 2.97 9.22 -3.29
CA GLU A 100 3.05 10.58 -3.83
C GLU A 100 4.26 10.78 -4.75
N CYS A 101 5.32 9.99 -4.55
CA CYS A 101 6.45 9.86 -5.50
C CYS A 101 6.37 8.58 -6.34
N HIS A 102 5.82 7.49 -5.81
CA HIS A 102 5.64 6.21 -6.52
C HIS A 102 4.18 5.92 -6.87
N PRO A 103 3.55 6.67 -7.82
CA PRO A 103 2.15 6.43 -8.20
C PRO A 103 1.99 5.09 -8.92
N ALA A 104 1.55 4.06 -8.19
CA ALA A 104 1.33 2.72 -8.73
C ALA A 104 -0.04 2.60 -9.39
N SER A 105 -0.08 2.40 -10.72
CA SER A 105 -1.33 2.08 -11.43
C SER A 105 -1.95 0.77 -10.95
N ILE A 106 -3.28 0.60 -11.04
CA ILE A 106 -3.96 -0.65 -10.63
C ILE A 106 -3.36 -1.87 -11.34
N SER A 107 -3.03 -1.75 -12.63
CA SER A 107 -2.34 -2.79 -13.41
C SER A 107 -0.97 -3.15 -12.86
N GLN A 108 -0.23 -2.17 -12.37
CA GLN A 108 1.08 -2.36 -11.75
C GLN A 108 0.93 -3.04 -10.37
N GLN A 109 0.04 -2.55 -9.52
CA GLN A 109 -0.24 -3.17 -8.20
C GLN A 109 -0.68 -4.64 -8.33
N VAL A 110 -1.49 -4.97 -9.34
CA VAL A 110 -1.88 -6.36 -9.64
C VAL A 110 -0.68 -7.20 -10.11
N SER A 111 0.23 -6.62 -10.90
CA SER A 111 1.46 -7.30 -11.32
C SER A 111 2.40 -7.54 -10.14
N GLU A 112 2.63 -6.53 -9.30
CA GLU A 112 3.47 -6.60 -8.10
C GLU A 112 2.93 -7.65 -7.12
N ALA A 113 1.61 -7.66 -6.87
CA ALA A 113 0.97 -8.69 -6.05
C ALA A 113 1.12 -10.11 -6.64
N PHE A 114 1.04 -10.27 -7.96
CA PHE A 114 1.28 -11.57 -8.60
C PHE A 114 2.73 -12.01 -8.46
N THR A 115 3.69 -11.13 -8.77
CA THR A 115 5.12 -11.36 -8.62
C THR A 115 5.50 -11.72 -7.19
N TRP A 116 4.88 -11.10 -6.19
CA TRP A 116 5.07 -11.44 -4.78
C TRP A 116 4.52 -12.83 -4.44
N VAL A 117 3.29 -13.16 -4.86
CA VAL A 117 2.67 -14.48 -4.63
C VAL A 117 3.42 -15.62 -5.34
N THR A 118 4.04 -15.37 -6.50
CA THR A 118 4.88 -16.37 -7.20
C THR A 118 6.31 -16.43 -6.69
N GLY A 119 6.76 -15.44 -5.91
CA GLY A 119 8.15 -15.33 -5.46
C GLY A 119 9.13 -14.94 -6.57
N ASP A 120 8.65 -14.30 -7.65
CA ASP A 120 9.44 -13.92 -8.84
C ASP A 120 9.96 -12.47 -8.77
N PHE A 121 10.16 -11.95 -7.56
CA PHE A 121 10.62 -10.59 -7.32
C PHE A 121 12.15 -10.47 -7.43
N LYS A 122 12.63 -9.27 -7.76
CA LYS A 122 14.06 -8.94 -7.66
C LYS A 122 14.44 -8.70 -6.20
N ASN A 123 15.59 -9.22 -5.80
CA ASN A 123 16.19 -9.01 -4.48
C ASN A 123 16.78 -7.60 -4.30
N GLU A 124 17.09 -6.93 -5.40
CA GLU A 124 17.62 -5.57 -5.48
C GLU A 124 16.71 -4.81 -6.45
N LEU A 125 16.11 -3.71 -6.00
CA LEU A 125 15.20 -2.91 -6.82
C LEU A 125 15.99 -1.94 -7.69
N ASP A 126 15.58 -1.81 -8.95
CA ASP A 126 16.11 -0.76 -9.82
C ASP A 126 15.63 0.61 -9.28
N MET A 127 16.55 1.55 -9.08
CA MET A 127 16.19 2.89 -8.62
C MET A 127 15.37 3.61 -9.70
N ILE A 128 14.17 4.07 -9.34
CA ILE A 128 13.32 4.86 -10.23
C ILE A 128 13.93 6.27 -10.37
N GLU A 129 14.12 6.71 -11.61
CA GLU A 129 14.46 8.10 -11.92
C GLU A 129 13.17 8.88 -12.19
N TYR A 130 12.97 9.94 -11.42
CA TYR A 130 11.86 10.87 -11.60
C TYR A 130 12.22 11.98 -12.57
N ASP A 131 11.21 12.45 -13.30
CA ASP A 131 11.27 13.73 -13.98
C ASP A 131 11.16 14.90 -12.97
N ASN A 132 11.54 16.09 -13.42
CA ASN A 132 11.35 17.30 -12.61
C ASN A 132 9.87 17.59 -12.29
N ALA A 133 8.91 17.11 -13.10
CA ALA A 133 7.49 17.38 -12.89
C ALA A 133 6.96 16.73 -11.59
N THR A 134 7.44 15.54 -11.26
CA THR A 134 7.18 14.88 -9.97
C THR A 134 7.57 15.79 -8.81
N CYS A 135 8.81 16.30 -8.79
CA CYS A 135 9.28 17.20 -7.74
C CYS A 135 8.53 18.55 -7.73
N LEU A 136 8.30 19.14 -8.90
CA LEU A 136 7.67 20.46 -9.04
C LEU A 136 6.17 20.45 -8.74
N THR A 137 5.54 19.29 -8.58
CA THR A 137 4.16 19.18 -8.06
C THR A 137 4.03 19.84 -6.68
N CYS A 138 5.08 19.77 -5.85
CA CYS A 138 5.16 20.45 -4.55
C CYS A 138 6.14 21.63 -4.55
N HIS A 139 7.22 21.58 -5.33
CA HIS A 139 8.30 22.58 -5.34
C HIS A 139 8.09 23.78 -6.29
N ILE A 140 6.85 24.06 -6.70
CA ILE A 140 6.41 25.27 -7.43
C ILE A 140 7.01 25.41 -8.84
N SER A 141 8.28 25.78 -8.97
CA SER A 141 8.99 25.92 -10.26
C SER A 141 10.51 25.99 -10.06
N MET A 142 11.28 25.67 -11.11
CA MET A 142 12.74 25.87 -11.09
C MET A 142 13.13 27.33 -10.81
N GLU A 143 12.37 28.30 -11.32
CA GLU A 143 12.58 29.73 -11.06
C GLU A 143 12.35 30.07 -9.57
N PHE A 144 11.32 29.50 -8.94
CA PHE A 144 11.11 29.65 -7.51
C PHE A 144 12.28 29.07 -6.71
N GLN A 145 12.70 27.84 -7.02
CA GLN A 145 13.84 27.20 -6.35
C GLN A 145 15.15 27.99 -6.55
N ALA A 146 15.39 28.52 -7.75
CA ALA A 146 16.48 29.46 -8.03
C ALA A 146 16.43 30.71 -7.13
N SER A 147 15.25 31.29 -6.91
CA SER A 147 15.08 32.44 -6.00
C SER A 147 15.25 32.09 -4.51
N LYS A 148 15.23 30.80 -4.14
CA LYS A 148 15.49 30.33 -2.76
C LYS A 148 16.95 29.99 -2.49
N THR A 149 17.76 29.88 -3.55
CA THR A 149 19.20 29.61 -3.48
C THR A 149 20.05 30.72 -4.10
N ASP A 150 19.49 31.92 -4.25
CA ASP A 150 20.15 33.11 -4.82
C ASP A 150 21.33 33.63 -3.97
N MET A 151 21.34 33.29 -2.70
CA MET A 151 22.42 33.53 -1.73
C MET A 151 23.69 32.69 -1.94
N LEU A 152 23.65 31.65 -2.79
CA LEU A 152 24.82 30.82 -3.09
C LEU A 152 25.69 31.49 -4.16
N GLU A 153 27.02 31.44 -4.01
CA GLU A 153 27.97 31.96 -5.01
C GLU A 153 27.78 31.26 -6.38
N LYS A 154 27.45 29.95 -6.34
CA LYS A 154 27.06 29.14 -7.50
C LYS A 154 25.67 28.58 -7.22
N ASN A 155 24.66 29.06 -7.95
CA ASN A 155 23.28 28.67 -7.71
C ASN A 155 22.87 27.52 -8.65
N PRO A 156 22.77 26.26 -8.16
CA PRO A 156 22.58 25.08 -9.01
C PRO A 156 21.19 25.03 -9.67
N HIS A 157 20.24 25.84 -9.21
CA HIS A 157 18.90 25.96 -9.77
C HIS A 157 18.78 27.10 -10.80
N ALA A 158 19.74 28.03 -10.86
CA ALA A 158 19.75 29.16 -11.78
C ALA A 158 20.74 28.99 -12.95
N ASP A 159 21.88 28.33 -12.72
CA ASP A 159 22.96 28.27 -13.71
C ASP A 159 22.74 27.22 -14.79
N ALA A 160 22.60 27.67 -16.04
CA ALA A 160 22.31 26.85 -17.21
C ALA A 160 23.55 26.12 -17.78
N HIS A 161 24.45 25.61 -16.92
CA HIS A 161 25.63 24.86 -17.35
C HIS A 161 25.25 23.62 -18.19
N GLN A 162 24.11 23.01 -17.88
CA GLN A 162 23.40 22.00 -18.67
C GLN A 162 21.95 21.86 -18.16
N VAL A 163 21.12 21.07 -18.84
CA VAL A 163 19.75 20.77 -18.38
C VAL A 163 19.80 19.64 -17.35
N LEU A 164 20.12 19.97 -16.10
CA LEU A 164 20.07 19.03 -14.98
C LEU A 164 18.63 18.69 -14.57
N GLN A 165 18.43 17.46 -14.13
CA GLN A 165 17.23 17.06 -13.39
C GLN A 165 17.44 17.25 -11.89
N CYS A 166 16.35 17.44 -11.13
CA CYS A 166 16.37 17.45 -9.67
C CYS A 166 17.08 16.19 -9.13
N THR A 167 16.82 15.06 -9.76
CA THR A 167 17.38 13.74 -9.44
C THR A 167 18.87 13.58 -9.73
N ASP A 168 19.52 14.46 -10.51
CA ASP A 168 20.97 14.37 -10.74
C ASP A 168 21.75 14.60 -9.44
N CYS A 169 21.30 15.57 -8.64
CA CYS A 169 21.88 15.94 -7.35
C CYS A 169 21.09 15.36 -6.18
N HIS A 170 19.76 15.52 -6.18
CA HIS A 170 18.91 15.13 -5.06
C HIS A 170 18.52 13.66 -5.13
N ARG A 171 18.81 12.90 -4.08
CA ARG A 171 18.57 11.45 -4.06
C ARG A 171 17.62 11.08 -2.92
N SER A 172 16.59 10.28 -3.23
CA SER A 172 15.54 9.93 -2.26
C SER A 172 16.03 8.98 -1.18
N HIS A 173 16.41 7.74 -1.54
CA HIS A 173 16.74 6.70 -0.56
C HIS A 173 18.26 6.47 -0.36
N ARG A 174 19.07 7.52 -0.54
CA ARG A 174 20.55 7.48 -0.38
C ARG A 174 21.14 8.89 -0.27
N ASP A 175 22.42 8.95 0.05
CA ASP A 175 23.23 10.18 0.08
C ASP A 175 23.06 11.04 -1.18
N GLN A 176 23.13 12.36 -0.98
CA GLN A 176 23.02 13.32 -2.07
C GLN A 176 24.27 13.27 -2.97
N ASN A 177 24.07 13.47 -4.27
CA ASN A 177 25.16 13.53 -5.22
C ASN A 177 25.61 14.98 -5.40
N ASP A 178 26.83 15.31 -4.97
CA ASP A 178 27.46 16.57 -5.36
C ASP A 178 27.96 16.46 -6.80
N TYR A 179 27.07 16.78 -7.73
CA TYR A 179 27.37 16.76 -9.16
C TYR A 179 28.49 17.74 -9.53
N CYS A 180 28.54 18.92 -8.88
CA CYS A 180 29.46 19.98 -9.23
C CYS A 180 30.91 19.64 -8.84
N ALA A 181 31.09 19.06 -7.64
CA ALA A 181 32.39 18.59 -7.14
C ALA A 181 33.09 17.57 -8.04
N GLN A 182 32.37 16.91 -8.96
CA GLN A 182 32.94 15.95 -9.91
C GLN A 182 33.91 16.61 -10.91
N CYS A 183 33.77 17.93 -11.17
CA CYS A 183 34.55 18.67 -12.15
C CYS A 183 35.30 19.88 -11.57
N HIS A 184 34.74 20.56 -10.57
CA HIS A 184 35.31 21.76 -9.96
C HIS A 184 34.84 21.91 -8.52
N ASP A 185 35.50 22.77 -7.74
CA ASP A 185 35.01 23.14 -6.41
C ASP A 185 33.52 23.57 -6.44
N ASN A 186 32.70 23.07 -5.52
CA ASN A 186 31.25 23.23 -5.57
C ASN A 186 30.76 24.63 -5.12
N GLY A 187 31.64 25.50 -4.58
CA GLY A 187 31.26 26.80 -4.02
C GLY A 187 30.62 26.70 -2.64
N ASP A 188 31.17 25.85 -1.76
CA ASP A 188 30.70 25.57 -0.39
C ASP A 188 29.22 25.11 -0.31
N MET A 189 28.66 24.58 -1.40
CA MET A 189 27.30 24.02 -1.41
C MET A 189 27.21 22.85 -0.44
N ARG A 190 26.27 22.94 0.51
CA ARG A 190 26.03 21.89 1.50
C ARG A 190 24.78 21.14 1.08
N MET A 191 24.96 19.97 0.47
CA MET A 191 23.90 19.07 0.02
C MET A 191 23.23 18.36 1.21
N LEU A 192 22.69 19.14 2.15
CA LEU A 192 22.18 18.66 3.43
C LEU A 192 20.78 18.07 3.29
N THR A 193 20.56 16.92 3.92
CA THR A 193 19.26 16.28 4.10
C THR A 193 18.71 16.48 5.52
N PHE A 194 19.26 17.43 6.25
CA PHE A 194 18.81 17.81 7.58
C PHE A 194 19.05 19.31 7.77
N PRO A 195 18.15 20.07 8.39
CA PRO A 195 18.45 21.44 8.79
C PRO A 195 19.69 21.46 9.69
N PRO A 196 20.74 22.24 9.40
CA PRO A 196 21.86 22.35 10.33
C PRO A 196 21.39 22.91 11.67
N GLU A 197 22.00 22.46 12.77
CA GLU A 197 21.61 22.78 14.15
C GLU A 197 21.26 24.27 14.32
N GLY A 198 19.97 24.57 14.53
CA GLY A 198 19.44 25.94 14.62
C GLY A 198 18.42 26.33 13.54
N HIS A 199 18.25 25.53 12.47
CA HIS A 199 17.05 25.60 11.62
C HIS A 199 15.97 24.68 12.17
N GLU A 200 15.19 25.12 13.17
CA GLU A 200 13.91 24.47 13.47
C GLU A 200 13.08 24.40 12.18
N LEU A 201 12.47 23.24 11.92
CA LEU A 201 11.33 23.18 11.03
C LEU A 201 10.32 24.21 11.55
N ILE A 202 9.70 24.98 10.65
CA ILE A 202 8.74 26.00 11.05
C ILE A 202 7.46 25.27 11.48
N ASP A 203 7.45 24.84 12.75
CA ASP A 203 6.29 24.29 13.43
C ASP A 203 5.08 25.17 13.15
N GLU A 204 3.92 24.51 13.00
CA GLU A 204 2.64 25.15 12.77
C GLU A 204 2.39 26.33 13.74
N PRO A 205 1.65 27.38 13.31
CA PRO A 205 1.36 28.52 14.17
C PRO A 205 0.63 28.05 15.43
N LYS A 206 1.36 28.08 16.56
CA LYS A 206 0.81 27.82 17.90
C LYS A 206 -0.31 28.83 18.17
N GLU A 207 -1.50 28.30 18.51
CA GLU A 207 -2.77 29.02 18.72
C GLU A 207 -2.68 30.20 19.71
#